data_AF-A0A419B067-F1
#
_entry.id   AF-A0A419B067-F1
#
_cell.length_a   1.000
_cell.length_b   1.000
_cell.length_c   1.000
_cell.angle_alpha   90.00
_cell.angle_beta   90.00
_cell.angle_gamma   90.00
#
_symmetry.space_group_name_H-M   'P 1'
#
loop_
_entity.id
_entity.type
_entity.pdbx_description
1 polymer ?
#
loop_
_entity_poly.entity_id
_entity_poly.type
_entity_poly.pdbx_seq_one_letter_code
_entity_poly.pdbx_strand_id
1 'polypeptide(L)'
;MSEIALPPTAFALNDFITRFQLQLPPSLRPVHQQRQAAVLVPIICHPTPTLLLTRRSAELRKHAGQVAFPGGAADKEDRSIIETALREAQEEVAIPPENVQVLGVLPPLDSVSGFQVTPVVGLIAPQTRFHPNEDEVAELFEMPLDEAFALTRYYPLDIERKQQRHRVYLSWYQQQFVWGLTAAIIHQLALQISDRP
;
A
#
# COMPACT_ATOMS: atom_id res chain seq x y z
N MET A 1 26.88 -35.40 -0.15
CA MET A 1 26.52 -34.38 0.86
C MET A 1 26.35 -33.06 0.14
N SER A 2 25.20 -32.88 -0.49
CA SER A 2 24.83 -31.65 -1.17
C SER A 2 24.02 -30.84 -0.18
N GLU A 3 24.65 -29.82 0.39
CA GLU A 3 24.01 -28.83 1.25
C GLU A 3 23.01 -28.07 0.38
N ILE A 4 21.72 -28.36 0.55
CA ILE A 4 20.65 -27.56 -0.03
C ILE A 4 20.71 -26.22 0.71
N ALA A 5 21.38 -25.24 0.12
CA ALA A 5 21.30 -23.87 0.57
C ALA A 5 19.82 -23.49 0.58
N LEU A 6 19.25 -23.30 1.77
CA LEU A 6 17.95 -22.67 1.95
C LEU A 6 17.98 -21.34 1.16
N PRO A 7 16.94 -21.04 0.37
CA PRO A 7 16.87 -19.77 -0.34
C PRO A 7 17.07 -18.62 0.65
N PRO A 8 17.65 -17.48 0.22
CA PRO A 8 17.88 -16.34 1.08
C PRO A 8 16.60 -16.01 1.82
N THR A 9 16.73 -15.95 3.15
CA THR A 9 15.69 -15.84 4.18
C THR A 9 14.37 -15.26 3.67
N ALA A 10 13.33 -16.09 3.68
CA ALA A 10 11.95 -15.64 3.51
C ALA A 10 11.72 -14.41 4.39
N PHE A 11 11.16 -13.35 3.80
CA PHE A 11 10.78 -12.16 4.55
C PHE A 11 9.89 -12.58 5.73
N ALA A 12 10.43 -12.51 6.94
CA ALA A 12 9.74 -12.98 8.11
C ALA A 12 8.68 -11.95 8.53
N LEU A 13 7.41 -12.35 8.46
CA LEU A 13 6.29 -11.49 8.85
C LEU A 13 6.44 -10.92 10.27
N ASN A 14 7.00 -11.71 11.20
CA ASN A 14 7.28 -11.24 12.55
C ASN A 14 8.30 -10.11 12.59
N ASP A 15 9.37 -10.18 11.81
CA ASP A 15 10.37 -9.11 11.73
C ASP A 15 9.74 -7.83 11.18
N PHE A 16 8.87 -7.96 10.17
CA PHE A 16 8.07 -6.83 9.69
C PHE A 16 7.22 -6.21 10.77
N ILE A 17 6.41 -7.01 11.48
CA ILE A 17 5.51 -6.51 12.54
C ILE A 17 6.32 -5.80 13.62
N THR A 18 7.39 -6.45 14.11
CA THR A 18 8.26 -5.88 15.13
C THR A 18 8.88 -4.57 14.68
N ARG A 19 9.43 -4.49 13.47
CA ARG A 19 10.04 -3.25 12.97
C ARG A 19 9.00 -2.16 12.72
N PHE A 20 7.84 -2.49 12.15
CA PHE A 20 6.76 -1.53 11.95
C PHE A 20 6.28 -0.91 13.26
N GLN A 21 6.16 -1.71 14.32
CA GLN A 21 5.70 -1.26 15.63
C GLN A 21 6.77 -0.49 16.42
N LEU A 22 8.05 -0.88 16.30
CA LEU A 22 9.14 -0.32 17.11
C LEU A 22 9.91 0.81 16.41
N GLN A 23 9.85 0.90 15.08
CA GLN A 23 10.54 1.94 14.31
C GLN A 23 9.58 3.04 13.90
N LEU A 24 10.00 4.28 14.15
CA LEU A 24 9.27 5.46 13.69
C LEU A 24 9.39 5.62 12.17
N PRO A 25 8.35 6.13 11.49
CA PRO A 25 8.45 6.52 10.09
C PRO A 25 9.62 7.50 9.86
N PRO A 26 10.36 7.36 8.74
CA PRO A 26 11.63 8.09 8.51
C PRO A 26 11.46 9.62 8.36
N SER A 27 10.29 10.10 7.92
CA SER A 27 10.02 11.53 7.79
C SER A 27 8.52 11.82 7.76
N LEU A 28 8.08 12.79 8.55
CA LEU A 28 6.74 13.38 8.43
C LEU A 28 6.83 14.52 7.41
N ARG A 29 6.23 14.34 6.24
CA ARG A 29 6.02 15.46 5.32
C ARG A 29 4.79 16.24 5.81
N PRO A 30 4.83 17.58 5.82
CA PRO A 30 3.63 18.34 6.08
C PRO A 30 2.58 18.01 5.03
N VAL A 31 1.37 17.74 5.49
CA VAL A 31 0.18 17.59 4.65
C VAL A 31 -0.59 18.90 4.67
N HIS A 32 -1.13 19.28 3.52
CA HIS A 32 -1.81 20.56 3.34
C HIS A 32 -3.27 20.38 2.95
N GLN A 33 -3.65 19.20 2.43
CA GLN A 33 -5.01 18.93 2.01
C GLN A 33 -5.94 18.72 3.22
N GLN A 34 -7.19 19.15 3.07
CA GLN A 34 -8.21 19.02 4.12
C GLN A 34 -9.18 17.85 3.87
N ARG A 35 -9.30 17.42 2.61
CA ARG A 35 -10.21 16.33 2.23
C ARG A 35 -9.57 15.00 2.59
N GLN A 36 -10.19 14.26 3.49
CA GLN A 36 -9.63 13.00 3.98
C GLN A 36 -9.98 11.83 3.05
N ALA A 37 -9.03 10.91 2.94
CA ALA A 37 -9.16 9.63 2.27
C ALA A 37 -8.28 8.61 2.99
N ALA A 38 -8.61 7.33 2.85
CA ALA A 38 -7.85 6.25 3.45
C ALA A 38 -7.64 5.13 2.44
N VAL A 39 -6.50 4.45 2.55
CA VAL A 39 -6.25 3.22 1.80
C VAL A 39 -5.84 2.12 2.76
N LEU A 40 -6.31 0.91 2.52
CA LEU A 40 -5.81 -0.28 3.20
C LEU A 40 -4.51 -0.71 2.51
N VAL A 41 -3.46 -0.96 3.29
CA VAL A 41 -2.24 -1.65 2.86
C VAL A 41 -2.35 -3.09 3.35
N PRO A 42 -3.03 -3.98 2.59
CA PRO A 42 -3.27 -5.36 2.98
C PRO A 42 -2.04 -6.22 2.77
N ILE A 43 -1.57 -6.86 3.83
CA ILE A 43 -0.53 -7.88 3.81
C ILE A 43 -1.19 -9.23 4.03
N ILE A 44 -1.11 -10.11 3.03
CA ILE A 44 -1.63 -11.46 3.13
C ILE A 44 -0.54 -12.36 3.73
N CYS A 45 -0.88 -13.01 4.84
CA CYS A 45 0.06 -13.77 5.68
C CYS A 45 0.37 -15.18 5.13
N HIS A 46 0.64 -15.28 3.82
CA HIS A 46 1.15 -16.51 3.21
C HIS A 46 2.51 -16.91 3.81
N PRO A 47 2.97 -18.16 3.63
CA PRO A 47 4.34 -18.55 4.00
C PRO A 47 5.41 -17.62 3.42
N THR A 48 5.16 -17.09 2.21
CA THR A 48 5.85 -15.94 1.65
C THR A 48 4.85 -14.79 1.60
N PRO A 49 4.89 -13.83 2.55
CA PRO A 49 3.87 -12.78 2.63
C PRO A 49 3.80 -11.94 1.35
N THR A 50 2.60 -11.47 1.01
CA THR A 50 2.34 -10.66 -0.18
C THR A 50 1.55 -9.39 0.15
N LEU A 51 1.72 -8.35 -0.66
CA LEU A 51 0.86 -7.17 -0.69
C LEU A 51 -0.21 -7.37 -1.74
N LEU A 52 -1.47 -7.21 -1.35
CA LEU A 52 -2.59 -7.18 -2.31
C LEU A 52 -2.72 -5.76 -2.89
N LEU A 53 -2.77 -5.69 -4.22
CA LEU A 53 -2.91 -4.46 -4.98
C LEU A 53 -4.02 -4.62 -6.01
N THR A 54 -4.61 -3.49 -6.41
CA THR A 54 -5.64 -3.42 -7.45
C THR A 54 -5.10 -2.69 -8.66
N ARG A 55 -5.55 -3.07 -9.86
CA ARG A 55 -5.50 -2.19 -11.03
C ARG A 55 -6.89 -1.61 -11.25
N ARG A 56 -7.00 -0.29 -11.17
CA ARG A 56 -8.26 0.43 -11.36
C ARG A 56 -8.81 0.23 -12.77
N SER A 57 -10.13 0.13 -12.88
CA SER A 57 -10.83 0.02 -14.17
C SER A 57 -10.43 1.16 -15.11
N ALA A 58 -10.31 0.84 -16.40
CA ALA A 58 -9.97 1.82 -17.43
C ALA A 58 -11.11 2.83 -17.67
N GLU A 59 -12.32 2.49 -17.23
CA GLU A 59 -13.53 3.30 -17.43
C GLU A 59 -13.68 4.43 -16.40
N LEU A 60 -12.85 4.43 -15.35
CA LEU A 60 -12.93 5.44 -14.30
C LEU A 60 -12.43 6.81 -14.77
N ARG A 61 -13.17 7.86 -14.38
CA ARG A 61 -12.82 9.25 -14.71
C ARG A 61 -11.48 9.71 -14.11
N LYS A 62 -11.03 9.09 -13.02
CA LYS A 62 -9.77 9.41 -12.33
C LYS A 62 -8.98 8.15 -12.11
N HIS A 63 -7.66 8.26 -12.30
CA HIS A 63 -6.71 7.19 -12.01
C HIS A 63 -6.98 5.87 -12.78
N ALA A 64 -7.64 5.95 -13.95
CA ALA A 64 -7.90 4.80 -14.82
C ALA A 64 -6.61 4.02 -15.10
N GLY A 65 -6.68 2.69 -14.94
CA GLY A 65 -5.58 1.77 -15.18
C GLY A 65 -4.40 1.87 -14.19
N GLN A 66 -4.46 2.74 -13.17
CA GLN A 66 -3.38 2.87 -12.20
C GLN A 66 -3.41 1.73 -11.17
N VAL A 67 -2.23 1.31 -10.73
CA VAL A 67 -2.09 0.43 -9.58
C VAL A 67 -2.37 1.21 -8.30
N ALA A 68 -3.27 0.70 -7.47
CA ALA A 68 -3.68 1.30 -6.22
C ALA A 68 -3.76 0.25 -5.10
N PHE A 69 -3.69 0.76 -3.88
CA PHE A 69 -4.23 0.06 -2.73
C PHE A 69 -5.77 0.22 -2.71
N PRO A 70 -6.52 -0.76 -2.18
CA PRO A 70 -7.95 -0.57 -1.96
C PRO A 70 -8.21 0.64 -1.06
N GLY A 71 -9.14 1.50 -1.43
CA GLY A 71 -9.42 2.70 -0.65
C GLY A 71 -10.05 3.86 -1.40
N GLY A 72 -10.51 4.83 -0.63
CA GLY A 72 -11.29 5.95 -1.15
C GLY A 72 -11.44 7.09 -0.17
N ALA A 73 -12.41 7.95 -0.46
CA ALA A 73 -12.65 9.16 0.32
C ALA A 73 -13.36 8.83 1.63
N ALA A 74 -13.09 9.60 2.69
CA ALA A 74 -13.84 9.47 3.93
C ALA A 74 -15.30 9.90 3.72
N ASP A 75 -16.23 9.08 4.20
CA ASP A 75 -17.64 9.42 4.33
C ASP A 75 -17.89 10.11 5.68
N LYS A 76 -18.98 10.88 5.79
CA LYS A 76 -19.47 11.45 7.04
C LYS A 76 -19.90 10.38 8.05
N GLU A 77 -20.28 9.21 7.58
CA GLU A 77 -20.69 8.08 8.43
C GLU A 77 -19.49 7.31 9.02
N ASP A 78 -18.30 7.46 8.42
CA ASP A 78 -17.08 6.83 8.92
C ASP A 78 -16.67 7.45 10.27
N ARG A 79 -16.56 6.63 11.32
CA ARG A 79 -16.21 7.09 12.68
C ARG A 79 -14.70 7.28 12.85
N SER A 80 -13.92 6.75 11.92
CA SER A 80 -12.46 6.87 11.89
C SER A 80 -11.89 6.66 10.49
N ILE A 81 -10.66 7.09 10.28
CA ILE A 81 -9.94 6.86 9.01
C ILE A 81 -9.64 5.37 8.76
N ILE A 82 -9.58 4.57 9.84
CA ILE A 82 -9.44 3.11 9.74
C ILE A 82 -10.74 2.51 9.20
N GLU A 83 -11.89 2.97 9.70
CA GLU A 83 -13.20 2.54 9.20
C GLU A 83 -13.37 2.89 7.73
N THR A 84 -12.95 4.09 7.29
CA THR A 84 -12.89 4.44 5.87
C THR A 84 -12.11 3.41 5.04
N ALA A 85 -10.88 3.07 5.45
CA ALA A 85 -10.06 2.12 4.71
C ALA A 85 -10.68 0.72 4.63
N LEU A 86 -11.28 0.26 5.73
CA LEU A 86 -11.91 -1.05 5.81
C LEU A 86 -13.21 -1.12 4.99
N ARG A 87 -14.05 -0.08 5.07
CA ARG A 87 -15.27 0.04 4.26
C ARG A 87 -14.95 0.01 2.76
N GLU A 88 -14.02 0.86 2.33
CA GLU A 88 -13.61 0.93 0.92
C GLU A 88 -12.98 -0.39 0.44
N ALA A 89 -12.15 -1.04 1.26
CA ALA A 89 -11.61 -2.36 0.94
C ALA A 89 -12.71 -3.43 0.84
N GLN A 90 -13.76 -3.34 1.65
CA GLN A 90 -14.91 -4.22 1.54
C GLN A 90 -15.70 -3.96 0.25
N GLU A 91 -15.91 -2.70 -0.12
CA GLU A 91 -16.64 -2.30 -1.33
C GLU A 91 -15.88 -2.66 -2.62
N GLU A 92 -14.58 -2.34 -2.70
CA GLU A 92 -13.79 -2.52 -3.92
C GLU A 92 -13.36 -3.97 -4.15
N VAL A 93 -13.06 -4.73 -3.08
CA VAL A 93 -12.39 -6.04 -3.18
C VAL A 93 -12.97 -7.13 -2.26
N ALA A 94 -14.12 -6.85 -1.62
CA ALA A 94 -14.85 -7.78 -0.75
C ALA A 94 -14.05 -8.30 0.45
N ILE A 95 -13.11 -7.51 0.99
CA ILE A 95 -12.40 -7.84 2.23
C ILE A 95 -13.31 -7.53 3.42
N PRO A 96 -13.77 -8.53 4.20
CA PRO A 96 -14.56 -8.27 5.40
C PRO A 96 -13.71 -7.57 6.47
N PRO A 97 -14.16 -6.47 7.09
CA PRO A 97 -13.41 -5.74 8.11
C PRO A 97 -12.90 -6.62 9.27
N GLU A 98 -13.69 -7.63 9.67
CA GLU A 98 -13.35 -8.59 10.73
C GLU A 98 -12.18 -9.52 10.38
N ASN A 99 -11.84 -9.64 9.09
CA ASN A 99 -10.71 -10.44 8.61
C ASN A 99 -9.41 -9.63 8.56
N VAL A 100 -9.44 -8.34 8.90
CA VAL A 100 -8.27 -7.45 8.88
C VAL A 100 -7.80 -7.19 10.31
N GLN A 101 -6.62 -7.70 10.64
CA GLN A 101 -5.93 -7.29 11.85
C GLN A 101 -5.15 -5.99 11.57
N VAL A 102 -5.69 -4.86 11.99
CA VAL A 102 -5.02 -3.56 11.83
C VAL A 102 -3.79 -3.48 12.73
N LEU A 103 -2.62 -3.22 12.14
CA LEU A 103 -1.36 -3.03 12.85
C LEU A 103 -1.14 -1.57 13.27
N GLY A 104 -1.62 -0.64 12.45
CA GLY A 104 -1.43 0.79 12.66
C GLY A 104 -1.61 1.59 11.37
N VAL A 105 -1.22 2.86 11.42
CA VAL A 105 -1.32 3.77 10.28
C VAL A 105 0.04 4.37 9.96
N LEU A 106 0.28 4.63 8.67
CA LEU A 106 1.42 5.44 8.23
C LEU A 106 1.05 6.93 8.27
N PRO A 107 2.06 7.82 8.37
CA PRO A 107 1.85 9.25 8.17
C PRO A 107 1.12 9.53 6.86
N PRO A 108 0.16 10.47 6.87
CA PRO A 108 -0.63 10.78 5.69
C PRO A 108 0.23 11.42 4.59
N LEU A 109 -0.24 11.30 3.35
CA LEU A 109 0.38 11.91 2.17
C LEU A 109 -0.66 12.67 1.36
N ASP A 110 -0.27 13.81 0.79
CA ASP A 110 -1.13 14.57 -0.11
C ASP A 110 -1.16 13.92 -1.51
N SER A 111 -2.37 13.65 -2.01
CA SER A 111 -2.60 13.16 -3.36
C SER A 111 -2.64 14.32 -4.36
N VAL A 112 -2.30 14.01 -5.62
CA VAL A 112 -2.43 14.96 -6.74
C VAL A 112 -3.88 15.34 -7.05
N SER A 113 -4.85 14.56 -6.54
CA SER A 113 -6.28 14.78 -6.67
C SER A 113 -6.89 15.62 -5.53
N GLY A 114 -6.06 16.09 -4.59
CA GLY A 114 -6.45 17.03 -3.54
C GLY A 114 -6.98 16.38 -2.27
N PHE A 115 -6.52 15.17 -1.96
CA PHE A 115 -6.85 14.46 -0.73
C PHE A 115 -5.62 14.32 0.17
N GLN A 116 -5.84 14.33 1.48
CA GLN A 116 -4.91 13.82 2.47
C GLN A 116 -5.22 12.33 2.66
N VAL A 117 -4.34 11.46 2.17
CA VAL A 117 -4.54 10.00 2.17
C VAL A 117 -3.76 9.39 3.32
N THR A 118 -4.46 8.67 4.21
CA THR A 118 -3.86 7.93 5.32
C THR A 118 -3.77 6.44 4.99
N PRO A 119 -2.58 5.84 4.91
CA PRO A 119 -2.43 4.41 4.71
C PRO A 119 -2.63 3.65 6.03
N VAL A 120 -3.53 2.67 6.03
CA VAL A 120 -3.84 1.79 7.17
C VAL A 120 -3.21 0.43 6.89
N VAL A 121 -2.27 -0.01 7.72
CA VAL A 121 -1.58 -1.30 7.53
C VAL A 121 -2.37 -2.41 8.22
N GLY A 122 -2.76 -3.43 7.46
CA GLY A 122 -3.56 -4.54 7.97
C GLY A 122 -3.02 -5.90 7.53
N LEU A 123 -3.08 -6.87 8.44
CA LEU A 123 -2.77 -8.28 8.15
C LEU A 123 -4.05 -9.04 7.81
N ILE A 124 -3.97 -9.91 6.82
CA ILE A 124 -5.08 -10.73 6.33
C ILE A 124 -4.65 -12.19 6.27
N ALA A 125 -5.55 -13.09 6.67
CA ALA A 125 -5.30 -14.52 6.61
C ALA A 125 -5.23 -15.03 5.14
N PRO A 126 -4.36 -15.99 4.82
CA PRO A 126 -4.24 -16.56 3.46
C PRO A 126 -5.52 -17.14 2.86
N GLN A 127 -6.49 -17.49 3.71
CA GLN A 127 -7.73 -18.15 3.31
C GLN A 127 -8.84 -17.15 2.98
N THR A 128 -8.61 -15.85 3.20
CA THR A 128 -9.56 -14.80 2.85
C THR A 128 -9.77 -14.78 1.34
N ARG A 129 -11.04 -14.78 0.94
CA ARG A 129 -11.42 -14.67 -0.47
C ARG A 129 -11.63 -13.20 -0.81
N PHE A 130 -11.12 -12.81 -1.98
CA PHE A 130 -11.25 -11.47 -2.52
C PHE A 130 -12.09 -11.53 -3.79
N HIS A 131 -12.98 -10.56 -3.97
CA HIS A 131 -13.79 -10.43 -5.17
C HIS A 131 -13.76 -8.97 -5.61
N PRO A 132 -13.18 -8.66 -6.79
CA PRO A 132 -13.15 -7.29 -7.27
C PRO A 132 -14.56 -6.84 -7.64
N ASN A 133 -14.90 -5.60 -7.28
CA ASN A 133 -15.99 -4.89 -7.92
C ASN A 133 -15.53 -4.48 -9.32
N GLU A 134 -16.04 -5.13 -10.36
CA GLU A 134 -15.59 -4.95 -11.76
C GLU A 134 -15.78 -3.52 -12.28
N ASP A 135 -16.72 -2.76 -11.71
CA ASP A 135 -16.94 -1.35 -12.05
C ASP A 135 -15.71 -0.47 -11.68
N GLU A 136 -14.96 -0.87 -10.65
CA GLU A 136 -13.87 -0.09 -10.09
C GLU A 136 -12.49 -0.75 -10.24
N VAL A 137 -12.45 -2.08 -10.23
CA VAL A 137 -11.23 -2.89 -10.20
C VAL A 137 -11.20 -3.84 -11.39
N ALA A 138 -10.25 -3.61 -12.30
CA ALA A 138 -10.04 -4.46 -13.47
C ALA A 138 -9.16 -5.69 -13.16
N GLU A 139 -8.30 -5.62 -12.15
CA GLU A 139 -7.43 -6.74 -11.79
C GLU A 139 -7.06 -6.68 -10.30
N LEU A 140 -7.01 -7.84 -9.65
CA LEU A 140 -6.36 -8.05 -8.36
C LEU A 140 -5.08 -8.82 -8.57
N PHE A 141 -4.01 -8.38 -7.92
CA PHE A 141 -2.75 -9.10 -7.96
C PHE A 141 -1.98 -8.95 -6.66
N GLU A 142 -1.11 -9.92 -6.42
CA GLU A 142 -0.27 -9.98 -5.25
C GLU A 142 1.19 -9.74 -5.63
N MET A 143 1.87 -8.94 -4.81
CA MET A 143 3.30 -8.66 -4.92
C MET A 143 4.01 -9.20 -3.68
N PRO A 144 4.98 -10.12 -3.80
CA PRO A 144 5.76 -10.60 -2.65
C PRO A 144 6.35 -9.44 -1.83
N LEU A 145 6.34 -9.56 -0.50
CA LEU A 145 6.79 -8.46 0.39
C LEU A 145 8.28 -8.16 0.23
N ASP A 146 9.11 -9.18 0.01
CA ASP A 146 10.54 -9.03 -0.27
C ASP A 146 10.78 -8.22 -1.54
N GLU A 147 9.99 -8.48 -2.57
CA GLU A 147 9.98 -7.68 -3.79
C GLU A 147 9.47 -6.26 -3.52
N ALA A 148 8.30 -6.10 -2.89
CA ALA A 148 7.69 -4.80 -2.64
C ALA A 148 8.60 -3.88 -1.82
N PHE A 149 9.34 -4.43 -0.85
CA PHE A 149 10.21 -3.64 0.02
C PHE A 149 11.67 -3.58 -0.41
N ALA A 150 12.02 -4.15 -1.57
CA ALA A 150 13.35 -3.98 -2.16
C ALA A 150 13.54 -2.54 -2.67
N LEU A 151 14.05 -1.63 -1.81
CA LEU A 151 14.22 -0.20 -2.12
C LEU A 151 14.92 0.07 -3.47
N THR A 152 15.82 -0.81 -3.91
CA THR A 152 16.53 -0.71 -5.19
C THR A 152 15.62 -0.78 -6.43
N ARG A 153 14.38 -1.24 -6.32
CA ARG A 153 13.44 -1.28 -7.47
C ARG A 153 12.73 0.04 -7.75
N TYR A 154 12.80 0.99 -6.82
CA TYR A 154 12.10 2.26 -6.93
C TYR A 154 13.02 3.31 -7.54
N TYR A 155 12.81 3.60 -8.83
CA TYR A 155 13.53 4.65 -9.52
C TYR A 155 12.96 6.02 -9.14
N PRO A 156 13.75 6.94 -8.55
CA PRO A 156 13.29 8.28 -8.23
C PRO A 156 13.20 9.15 -9.49
N LEU A 157 12.08 9.84 -9.66
CA LEU A 157 11.90 10.87 -10.67
C LEU A 157 11.49 12.18 -9.97
N ASP A 158 12.30 13.22 -10.15
CA ASP A 158 11.97 14.55 -9.67
C ASP A 158 11.13 15.28 -10.73
N ILE A 159 9.90 15.63 -10.37
CA ILE A 159 8.96 16.37 -11.21
C ILE A 159 8.77 17.79 -10.65
N GLU A 160 8.69 18.78 -11.52
CA GLU A 160 8.41 20.16 -11.11
C GLU A 160 6.94 20.48 -11.35
N ARG A 161 6.23 20.92 -10.30
CA ARG A 161 4.82 21.30 -10.38
C ARG A 161 4.57 22.49 -9.48
N LYS A 162 3.90 23.53 -9.99
CA LYS A 162 3.60 24.78 -9.25
C LYS A 162 4.86 25.38 -8.57
N GLN A 163 6.00 25.39 -9.28
CA GLN A 163 7.29 25.87 -8.77
C GLN A 163 7.83 25.11 -7.53
N GLN A 164 7.32 23.90 -7.27
CA GLN A 164 7.84 22.99 -6.27
C GLN A 164 8.35 21.70 -6.92
N ARG A 165 9.49 21.21 -6.45
CA ARG A 165 10.04 19.90 -6.85
C ARG A 165 9.40 18.82 -6.00
N HIS A 166 8.74 17.87 -6.64
CA HIS A 166 8.18 16.68 -6.02
C HIS A 166 8.96 15.46 -6.50
N ARG A 167 9.41 14.62 -5.57
CA ARG A 167 9.97 13.31 -5.90
C ARG A 167 8.86 12.28 -5.96
N VAL A 168 8.72 11.60 -7.09
CA VAL A 168 7.90 10.40 -7.27
C VAL A 168 8.78 9.19 -7.48
N TYR A 169 8.24 8.00 -7.19
CA TYR A 169 8.95 6.73 -7.39
C TYR A 169 8.25 5.93 -8.47
N LEU A 170 9.03 5.29 -9.32
CA LEU A 170 8.57 4.45 -10.41
C LEU A 170 9.10 3.02 -10.20
N SER A 171 8.23 2.03 -10.33
CA SER A 171 8.59 0.62 -10.18
C SER A 171 7.72 -0.22 -11.11
N TRP A 172 8.31 -1.26 -11.70
CA TRP A 172 7.58 -2.25 -12.49
C TRP A 172 7.59 -3.57 -11.73
N TYR A 173 6.42 -4.19 -11.64
CA TYR A 173 6.26 -5.56 -11.17
C TYR A 173 5.48 -6.34 -12.22
N GLN A 174 6.17 -7.25 -12.91
CA GLN A 174 5.63 -7.91 -14.10
C GLN A 174 5.10 -6.86 -15.10
N GLN A 175 3.82 -6.93 -15.47
CA GLN A 175 3.13 -5.97 -16.35
C GLN A 175 2.52 -4.76 -15.61
N GLN A 176 2.63 -4.71 -14.28
CA GLN A 176 2.00 -3.70 -13.44
C GLN A 176 2.97 -2.53 -13.20
N PHE A 177 2.54 -1.33 -13.59
CA PHE A 177 3.30 -0.10 -13.35
C PHE A 177 2.89 0.54 -12.02
N VAL A 178 3.77 0.45 -11.03
CA VAL A 178 3.56 0.99 -9.68
C VAL A 178 4.24 2.35 -9.57
N TRP A 179 3.45 3.41 -9.42
CA TRP A 179 3.96 4.77 -9.38
C TRP A 179 3.10 5.68 -8.51
N GLY A 180 3.53 6.94 -8.37
CA GLY A 180 2.76 7.96 -7.66
C GLY A 180 2.58 7.66 -6.17
N LEU A 181 1.35 7.80 -5.68
CA LEU A 181 1.03 7.67 -4.27
C LEU A 181 1.27 6.23 -3.76
N THR A 182 0.86 5.22 -4.53
CA THR A 182 1.06 3.81 -4.20
C THR A 182 2.54 3.49 -4.01
N ALA A 183 3.39 3.87 -4.97
CA ALA A 183 4.83 3.67 -4.87
C ALA A 183 5.44 4.44 -3.69
N ALA A 184 4.97 5.66 -3.40
CA ALA A 184 5.43 6.44 -2.26
C ALA A 184 5.10 5.78 -0.92
N ILE A 185 3.89 5.20 -0.77
CA ILE A 185 3.48 4.46 0.43
C ILE A 185 4.35 3.23 0.63
N ILE A 186 4.54 2.41 -0.41
CA ILE A 186 5.36 1.20 -0.31
C ILE A 186 6.81 1.56 0.01
N HIS A 187 7.37 2.56 -0.66
CA HIS A 187 8.73 3.01 -0.41
C HIS A 187 8.91 3.57 1.02
N GLN A 188 7.94 4.32 1.54
CA GLN A 188 7.99 4.81 2.92
C GLN A 188 7.91 3.68 3.94
N LEU A 189 7.04 2.70 3.70
CA LEU A 189 6.94 1.50 4.55
C LEU A 189 8.25 0.72 4.52
N ALA A 190 8.83 0.49 3.34
CA ALA A 190 10.12 -0.17 3.15
C ALA A 190 11.25 0.53 3.91
N LEU A 191 11.32 1.87 3.86
CA LEU A 191 12.28 2.65 4.64
C LEU A 191 12.04 2.57 6.16
N GLN A 192 10.79 2.48 6.60
CA GLN A 192 10.46 2.36 8.02
C GLN A 192 10.90 1.01 8.59
N ILE A 193 10.84 -0.06 7.79
CA ILE A 193 11.20 -1.41 8.24
C ILE A 193 12.63 -1.83 7.84
N SER A 194 13.33 -1.01 7.05
CA SER A 194 14.72 -1.30 6.68
C SER A 194 15.61 -1.24 7.92
N ASP A 195 16.64 -2.07 7.96
CA ASP A 195 17.69 -1.93 8.96
C ASP A 195 18.32 -0.54 8.78
N ARG A 196 18.02 0.38 9.70
CA ARG A 196 18.76 1.65 9.75
C ARG A 196 20.20 1.30 10.14
N PRO A 197 21.20 1.78 9.39
CA PRO A 197 22.59 1.64 9.80
C PRO A 197 22.86 2.30 11.16
#